data_AF-I4HH20-F1
#
_entry.id   AF-I4HH20-F1
#
_cell.length_a   1.000
_cell.length_b   1.000
_cell.length_c   1.000
_cell.angle_alpha   90.00
_cell.angle_beta   90.00
_cell.angle_gamma   90.00
#
_symmetry.space_group_name_H-M   'P 1'
#
loop_
_entity.id
_entity.type
_entity.pdbx_description
1 polymer ?
#
loop_
_entity_poly.entity_id
_entity_poly.type
_entity_poly.pdbx_seq_one_letter_code
_entity_poly.pdbx_strand_id
1 'polypeptide(L)' 'MKIYECYQLVNSSLSSGDNQKLALILEEITILILLYFFENFNQLSMVKAA' A
#
# COMPACT_ATOMS: atom_id res chain seq x y z
N MET A 1 -8.32 2.24 1.21
CA MET A 1 -8.41 1.00 2.01
C MET A 1 -7.75 1.26 3.35
N LYS A 2 -8.39 0.93 4.47
CA LYS A 2 -7.77 1.09 5.80
C LYS A 2 -6.69 0.00 5.98
N ILE A 3 -5.59 0.29 6.69
CA ILE A 3 -4.49 -0.66 6.92
C ILE A 3 -5.00 -2.01 7.47
N TYR A 4 -6.03 -1.95 8.32
CA TYR A 4 -6.68 -3.14 8.88
C TYR A 4 -7.36 -4.02 7.82
N GLU A 5 -7.98 -3.44 6.79
CA GLU A 5 -8.60 -4.19 5.70
C GLU A 5 -7.54 -4.88 4.84
N CYS A 6 -6.41 -4.21 4.57
CA CYS A 6 -5.26 -4.81 3.90
C CYS A 6 -4.73 -6.02 4.67
N TYR A 7 -4.62 -5.91 6.00
CA TYR A 7 -4.18 -7.01 6.86
C TYR A 7 -5.14 -8.21 6.77
N GLN A 8 -6.45 -7.98 6.83
CA GLN A 8 -7.43 -9.07 6.71
C GLN A 8 -7.36 -9.77 5.35
N LEU A 9 -7.18 -9.02 4.26
CA LEU A 9 -7.04 -9.56 2.91
C LEU A 9 -5.78 -10.40 2.75
N VAL A 10 -4.63 -9.90 3.22
CA VAL A 10 -3.36 -10.66 3.21
C VAL A 10 -3.49 -11.95 4.03
N ASN A 11 -4.06 -11.86 5.23
CA ASN A 11 -4.21 -13.02 6.12
C ASN A 11 -5.17 -14.08 5.54
N SER A 12 -6.24 -13.65 4.88
CA SER A 12 -7.16 -14.53 4.16
C SER A 12 -6.46 -15.24 3.00
N SER A 13 -5.70 -14.52 2.19
CA SER A 13 -4.98 -15.10 1.04
C SER A 13 -3.89 -16.07 1.49
N LEU A 14 -3.11 -15.73 2.52
CA LEU A 14 -2.13 -16.63 3.14
C LEU A 14 -2.79 -17.91 3.66
N SER A 15 -3.91 -17.79 4.38
CA SER A 15 -4.63 -18.93 4.93
C SER A 15 -5.20 -19.86 3.84
N SER A 16 -5.59 -19.29 2.70
CA SER A 16 -6.09 -20.05 1.55
C SER A 16 -4.99 -20.68 0.67
N GLY A 17 -3.72 -20.29 0.87
CA GLY A 17 -2.62 -20.68 -0.02
C GLY A 17 -2.68 -20.08 -1.44
N ASP A 18 -3.59 -19.12 -1.67
CA ASP A 18 -3.76 -18.46 -2.96
C ASP A 18 -2.67 -17.38 -3.15
N ASN A 19 -1.53 -17.84 -3.64
CA ASN A 19 -0.36 -17.00 -3.88
C ASN A 19 -0.58 -15.97 -4.99
N GLN A 20 -1.49 -16.23 -5.94
CA GLN A 20 -1.79 -15.28 -7.01
C GLN A 20 -2.59 -14.10 -6.46
N LYS A 21 -3.63 -14.38 -5.67
CA LYS A 21 -4.39 -13.34 -4.96
C LYS A 21 -3.52 -12.58 -3.97
N LEU A 22 -2.64 -13.27 -3.25
CA LEU A 22 -1.69 -12.64 -2.34
C LEU A 22 -0.75 -11.66 -3.07
N ALA A 23 -0.21 -12.06 -4.23
CA ALA A 23 0.67 -11.20 -5.02
C ALA A 23 -0.04 -9.90 -5.46
N LEU A 24 -1.29 -10.00 -5.93
CA LEU A 24 -2.09 -8.84 -6.34
C LEU A 24 -2.35 -7.88 -5.17
N ILE A 25 -2.71 -8.42 -4.00
CA ILE A 25 -2.93 -7.60 -2.79
C ILE A 25 -1.64 -6.87 -2.38
N LEU A 26 -0.49 -7.55 -2.43
CA LEU A 26 0.79 -6.94 -2.09
C LEU A 26 1.21 -5.86 -3.09
N GLU A 27 0.93 -6.04 -4.37
CA GLU A 27 1.17 -5.03 -5.40
C GLU A 27 0.35 -3.76 -5.15
N GLU A 28 -0.95 -3.90 -4.87
CA GLU A 28 -1.81 -2.76 -4.53
C GLU A 28 -1.33 -2.02 -3.27
N ILE A 29 -0.95 -2.75 -2.22
CA ILE A 29 -0.41 -2.16 -0.99
C ILE A 29 0.89 -1.39 -1.29
N THR A 30 1.76 -1.96 -2.12
CA THR A 30 3.02 -1.31 -2.51
C THR A 30 2.78 -0.01 -3.26
N ILE A 31 1.86 0.00 -4.23
CA ILE A 31 1.49 1.21 -4.98
C ILE A 31 0.93 2.29 -4.03
N LEU A 32 0.05 1.92 -3.10
CA LEU A 32 -0.51 2.87 -2.13
C LEU A 32 0.57 3.51 -1.24
N ILE A 33 1.54 2.71 -0.78
CA ILE A 33 2.67 3.21 0.01
C ILE A 33 3.54 4.17 -0.82
N LEU A 34 3.84 3.82 -2.07
CA LEU A 34 4.62 4.67 -2.97
C LEU A 34 3.91 6.02 -3.24
N LEU A 35 2.60 5.99 -3.49
CA LEU A 35 1.80 7.20 -3.68
C LEU A 35 1.82 8.09 -2.43
N TYR A 36 1.68 7.50 -1.24
CA TYR A 36 1.79 8.22 0.02
C TYR A 36 3.18 8.88 0.17
N PHE A 37 4.27 8.16 -0.08
CA PHE A 37 5.61 8.74 -0.01
C PHE A 37 5.82 9.84 -1.05
N PHE A 38 5.33 9.65 -2.28
CA PHE A 38 5.45 10.65 -3.34
C PHE A 38 4.69 11.93 -3.03
N GLU A 39 3.46 11.80 -2.52
CA GLU A 39 2.65 12.94 -2.07
C GLU A 39 3.33 13.70 -0.93
N ASN A 40 3.81 12.99 0.09
CA ASN A 40 4.53 13.61 1.21
C ASN A 40 5.84 14.26 0.75
N PHE A 41 6.57 13.66 -0.19
CA PHE A 41 7.78 14.24 -0.75
C PHE A 41 7.50 15.54 -1.52
N ASN A 42 6.43 15.57 -2.33
CA ASN A 42 6.02 16.78 -3.05
C ASN A 42 5.53 17.88 -2.10
N GLN A 43 4.83 17.53 -1.01
CA GLN A 43 4.45 18.50 0.02
C GLN A 43 5.70 19.09 0.70
N LEU A 44 6.66 18.26 1.08
CA LEU A 44 7.94 18.69 1.67
C LEU A 44 8.77 19.58 0.73
N SER A 45 8.74 19.33 -0.58
CA SER A 45 9.46 20.15 -1.55
C SER A 45 8.80 21.52 -1.76
N MET A 46 7.46 21.58 -1.80
CA MET A 46 6.72 22.85 -1.91
C MET A 46 6.85 23.72 -0.66
N VAL A 47 6.86 23.14 0.54
CA VAL A 47 7.09 23.88 1.79
C VAL A 47 8.51 24.48 1.87
N LYS A 48 9.49 23.89 1.18
CA LYS A 48 10.85 24.44 1.09
C LYS A 48 11.04 25.50 -0.01
N ALA A 49 10.12 25.59 -0.96
CA ALA A 49 10.19 26.51 -2.09
C ALA A 49 9.46 27.85 -1.83
N ALA A 50 8.65 27.92 -0.76
CA ALA A 50 8.00 29.14 -0.25
C ALA A 50 8.86 29.83 0.81
#